data_AF-A0A960WK53-F1
#
_entry.id   AF-A0A960WK53-F1
#
_cell.length_a   1.000
_cell.length_b   1.000
_cell.length_c   1.000
_cell.angle_alpha   90.00
_cell.angle_beta   90.00
_cell.angle_gamma   90.00
#
_symmetry.space_group_name_H-M   'P 1'
#
loop_
_entity.id
_entity.type
_entity.pdbx_description
1 polymer ?
#
loop_
_entity_poly.entity_id
_entity_poly.type
_entity_poly.pdbx_seq_one_letter_code
_entity_poly.pdbx_strand_id
1 'polypeptide(L)'
;MNREQLKIEFQKGGRGLEFNYDENIVGWGLSHYRFTKGEKVIFQSIEEFFKEVMLYSYLGKSGPNHIWDISQKSGIIEYVNGLNISEIDRENFKVKLEKFRFEVLESKEIYNDEEEFDLSVLELPENLYKIFSIKETISPRFYINTYNGLLAETESAYYFYEHQFES
;
A
#
# COMPACT_ATOMS: atom_id res chain seq x y z
N MET A 1 -3.34 -0.25 -14.26
CA MET A 1 -1.89 -0.30 -14.03
C MET A 1 -1.32 -1.28 -15.02
N ASN A 2 -0.22 -0.94 -15.70
CA ASN A 2 0.39 -1.80 -16.70
C ASN A 2 1.30 -2.83 -16.00
N ARG A 3 0.95 -4.10 -16.10
CA ARG A 3 1.70 -5.18 -15.43
C ARG A 3 3.13 -5.34 -15.97
N GLU A 4 3.33 -5.17 -17.27
CA GLU A 4 4.68 -5.27 -17.86
C GLU A 4 5.55 -4.09 -17.44
N GLN A 5 4.98 -2.88 -17.38
CA GLN A 5 5.68 -1.73 -16.80
C GLN A 5 6.02 -2.00 -15.33
N LEU A 6 5.09 -2.58 -14.56
CA LEU A 6 5.33 -2.89 -13.16
C LEU A 6 6.49 -3.88 -12.96
N LYS A 7 6.58 -4.91 -13.80
CA LYS A 7 7.74 -5.83 -13.81
C LYS A 7 9.04 -5.09 -14.06
N ILE A 8 9.04 -4.18 -15.05
CA ILE A 8 10.21 -3.36 -15.37
C ILE A 8 10.60 -2.48 -14.17
N GLU A 9 9.64 -1.83 -13.50
CA GLU A 9 9.92 -0.99 -12.33
C GLU A 9 10.49 -1.80 -11.17
N PHE A 10 9.89 -2.94 -10.83
CA PHE A 10 10.40 -3.81 -9.75
C PHE A 10 11.80 -4.35 -10.03
N GLN A 11 12.16 -4.61 -11.29
CA GLN A 11 13.52 -5.02 -11.65
C GLN A 11 14.58 -3.93 -11.43
N LYS A 12 14.18 -2.66 -11.34
CA LYS A 12 15.09 -1.55 -10.99
C LYS A 12 15.41 -1.49 -9.49
N GLY A 13 14.66 -2.21 -8.65
CA GLY A 13 14.77 -2.14 -7.19
C GLY A 13 14.20 -0.86 -6.57
N GLY A 14 14.27 -0.78 -5.25
CA GLY A 14 13.86 0.38 -4.47
C GLY A 14 14.96 1.44 -4.46
N ARG A 15 14.57 2.70 -4.61
CA ARG A 15 15.48 3.86 -4.55
C ARG A 15 15.45 4.55 -3.19
N GLY A 16 14.46 4.22 -2.34
CA GLY A 16 14.26 4.89 -1.06
C GLY A 16 13.78 6.31 -1.25
N LEU A 17 12.85 6.51 -2.20
CA LEU A 17 12.25 7.83 -2.42
C LEU A 17 11.40 8.22 -1.20
N GLU A 18 11.46 9.50 -0.84
CA GLU A 18 10.67 10.02 0.28
C GLU A 18 9.19 10.16 -0.11
N PHE A 19 8.32 9.75 0.80
CA PHE A 19 6.89 9.97 0.72
C PHE A 19 6.51 11.23 1.48
N ASN A 20 5.40 11.86 1.10
CA ASN A 20 4.81 12.94 1.90
C ASN A 20 4.41 12.44 3.29
N TYR A 21 3.86 11.21 3.33
CA TYR A 21 3.64 10.43 4.53
C TYR A 21 3.62 8.94 4.18
N ASP A 22 4.05 8.10 5.11
CA ASP A 22 3.97 6.63 5.01
C ASP A 22 3.75 6.02 6.39
N GLU A 23 2.49 5.76 6.70
CA GLU A 23 2.01 5.62 8.07
C GLU A 23 1.36 4.26 8.26
N ASN A 24 1.69 3.58 9.35
CA ASN A 24 1.22 2.23 9.65
C ASN A 24 0.45 2.24 10.97
N ILE A 25 -0.70 1.56 11.00
CA ILE A 25 -1.58 1.47 12.16
C ILE A 25 -1.89 0.00 12.40
N VAL A 26 -1.78 -0.43 13.64
CA VAL A 26 -2.17 -1.77 14.08
C VAL A 26 -3.58 -1.70 14.66
N GLY A 27 -4.45 -2.59 14.20
CA GLY A 27 -5.83 -2.74 14.66
C GLY A 27 -6.10 -4.07 15.36
N TRP A 28 -7.38 -4.32 15.65
CA TRP A 28 -7.81 -5.54 16.34
C TRP A 28 -7.40 -6.82 15.61
N GLY A 29 -6.89 -7.81 16.35
CA GLY A 29 -6.47 -9.10 15.80
C GLY A 29 -5.26 -9.02 14.85
N LEU A 30 -4.28 -8.15 15.14
CA LEU A 30 -3.06 -7.96 14.32
C LEU A 30 -3.38 -7.52 12.86
N SER A 31 -4.51 -6.84 12.65
CA SER A 31 -4.77 -6.17 11.39
C SER A 31 -3.83 -4.97 11.22
N HIS A 32 -3.33 -4.75 10.01
CA HIS A 32 -2.43 -3.65 9.68
C HIS A 32 -3.06 -2.78 8.59
N TYR A 33 -3.07 -1.48 8.84
CA TYR A 33 -3.48 -0.47 7.88
C TYR A 33 -2.26 0.39 7.55
N ARG A 34 -2.02 0.62 6.25
CA ARG A 34 -0.96 1.49 5.78
C ARG A 34 -1.49 2.56 4.86
N PHE A 35 -1.05 3.79 5.08
CA PHE A 35 -1.43 4.96 4.29
C PHE A 35 -0.18 5.61 3.75
N THR A 36 -0.07 5.72 2.43
CA THR A 36 1.11 6.30 1.78
C THR A 36 0.69 7.32 0.72
N LYS A 37 1.38 8.46 0.69
CA LYS A 37 1.20 9.49 -0.34
C LYS A 37 2.54 9.91 -0.92
N GLY A 38 2.59 10.07 -2.24
CA GLY A 38 3.76 10.57 -2.94
C GLY A 38 3.38 11.55 -4.05
N GLU A 39 4.13 12.64 -4.17
CA GLU A 39 3.94 13.62 -5.25
C GLU A 39 4.47 13.14 -6.59
N LYS A 40 3.75 13.43 -7.67
CA LYS A 40 4.17 13.09 -9.05
C LYS A 40 5.46 13.75 -9.50
N VAL A 41 5.92 14.80 -8.82
CA VAL A 41 7.24 15.39 -9.11
C VAL A 41 8.38 14.45 -8.69
N ILE A 42 8.10 13.51 -7.78
CA ILE A 42 9.06 12.52 -7.26
C ILE A 42 8.98 11.22 -8.07
N PHE A 43 7.77 10.78 -8.43
CA PHE A 43 7.52 9.50 -9.10
C PHE A 43 7.10 9.69 -10.56
N GLN A 44 7.76 8.98 -11.48
CA GLN A 44 7.49 9.09 -12.91
C GLN A 44 6.20 8.37 -13.34
N SER A 45 5.75 7.41 -12.54
CA SER A 45 4.57 6.60 -12.82
C SER A 45 3.93 6.04 -11.56
N ILE A 46 2.67 5.60 -11.68
CA ILE A 46 1.97 4.92 -10.61
C ILE A 46 2.61 3.56 -10.29
N GLU A 47 3.22 2.92 -11.29
CA GLU A 47 3.99 1.68 -11.13
C GLU A 47 5.28 1.92 -10.33
N GLU A 48 6.04 3.00 -10.60
CA GLU A 48 7.23 3.36 -9.83
C GLU A 48 6.86 3.68 -8.37
N PHE A 49 5.78 4.45 -8.17
CA PHE A 49 5.25 4.74 -6.84
C PHE A 49 4.88 3.46 -6.10
N PHE A 50 4.02 2.61 -6.68
CA PHE A 50 3.61 1.35 -6.03
C PHE A 50 4.81 0.46 -5.70
N LYS A 51 5.79 0.37 -6.61
CA LYS A 51 7.04 -0.34 -6.35
C LYS A 51 7.81 0.23 -5.16
N GLU A 52 8.02 1.54 -5.10
CA GLU A 52 8.70 2.15 -3.94
C GLU A 52 7.95 1.85 -2.66
N VAL A 53 6.62 1.96 -2.63
CA VAL A 53 5.81 1.64 -1.43
C VAL A 53 6.04 0.21 -0.97
N MET A 54 6.00 -0.76 -1.90
CA MET A 54 6.19 -2.19 -1.59
C MET A 54 7.62 -2.52 -1.14
N LEU A 55 8.62 -1.77 -1.61
CA LEU A 55 10.02 -1.98 -1.26
C LEU A 55 10.52 -1.07 -0.12
N TYR A 56 9.74 -0.08 0.32
CA TYR A 56 10.17 0.92 1.30
C TYR A 56 10.44 0.32 2.69
N SER A 57 9.67 -0.70 3.09
CA SER A 57 9.86 -1.43 4.36
C SER A 57 11.21 -2.16 4.44
N TYR A 58 11.92 -2.31 3.31
CA TYR A 58 13.29 -2.85 3.28
C TYR A 58 14.36 -1.81 3.63
N LEU A 59 14.08 -0.50 3.46
CA LEU A 59 15.08 0.57 3.49
C LEU A 59 15.01 1.48 4.72
N GLY A 60 13.94 1.43 5.54
CA GLY A 60 13.74 2.36 6.64
C GLY A 60 13.20 1.74 7.94
N LYS A 61 14.02 1.82 9.00
CA LYS A 61 13.72 1.74 10.45
C LYS A 61 12.91 0.53 10.98
N SER A 62 13.66 -0.43 11.53
CA SER A 62 13.37 -1.25 12.74
C SER A 62 12.45 -2.48 12.64
N GLY A 63 13.08 -3.66 12.62
CA GLY A 63 12.50 -4.94 13.06
C GLY A 63 13.32 -6.16 12.59
N PRO A 64 13.90 -7.00 13.48
CA PRO A 64 14.78 -8.12 13.09
C PRO A 64 14.04 -9.37 12.58
N ASN A 65 12.73 -9.34 12.39
CA ASN A 65 11.96 -10.46 11.89
C ASN A 65 10.95 -9.94 10.86
N HIS A 66 11.25 -10.05 9.58
CA HIS A 66 10.49 -10.91 8.67
C HIS A 66 11.15 -10.91 7.29
N ILE A 67 11.50 -12.13 6.91
CA ILE A 67 12.09 -12.59 5.67
C ILE A 67 11.21 -12.16 4.49
N TRP A 68 11.61 -11.11 3.78
CA TRP A 68 11.17 -10.86 2.41
C TRP A 68 12.39 -10.78 1.51
N ASP A 69 12.92 -11.94 1.14
CA ASP A 69 13.92 -12.06 0.05
C ASP A 69 13.21 -11.94 -1.32
N ILE A 70 12.43 -10.86 -1.51
CA ILE A 70 11.95 -10.42 -2.82
C ILE A 70 13.17 -10.13 -3.73
N SER A 71 14.36 -9.91 -3.14
CA SER A 71 15.56 -9.52 -3.88
C SER A 71 16.01 -10.53 -4.95
N GLN A 72 15.54 -11.78 -4.92
CA GLN A 72 15.75 -12.71 -6.02
C GLN A 72 14.82 -12.39 -7.20
N LYS A 73 15.41 -12.16 -8.39
CA LYS A 73 14.68 -11.79 -9.62
C LYS A 73 13.52 -12.73 -9.97
N SER A 74 13.61 -14.01 -9.63
CA SER A 74 12.52 -14.99 -9.78
C SER A 74 11.33 -14.67 -8.87
N GLY A 75 11.58 -14.33 -7.61
CA GLY A 75 10.56 -13.98 -6.62
C GLY A 75 9.80 -12.69 -6.96
N ILE A 76 10.47 -11.67 -7.50
CA ILE A 76 9.81 -10.43 -7.95
C ILE A 76 8.81 -10.68 -9.09
N ILE A 77 9.23 -11.44 -10.10
CA ILE A 77 8.39 -11.66 -11.28
C ILE A 77 7.18 -12.50 -10.87
N GLU A 78 7.39 -13.53 -10.05
CA GLU A 78 6.30 -14.34 -9.48
C GLU A 78 5.36 -13.50 -8.62
N TYR A 79 5.88 -12.64 -7.75
CA TYR A 79 5.09 -11.71 -6.95
C TYR A 79 4.22 -10.82 -7.84
N VAL A 80 4.81 -10.13 -8.82
CA VAL A 80 4.07 -9.26 -9.73
C VAL A 80 3.04 -10.04 -10.55
N ASN A 81 3.33 -11.27 -10.97
CA ASN A 81 2.36 -12.15 -11.64
C ASN A 81 1.23 -12.59 -10.68
N GLY A 82 1.54 -12.76 -9.40
CA GLY A 82 0.60 -13.07 -8.33
C GLY A 82 -0.30 -11.93 -7.89
N LEU A 83 -0.13 -10.72 -8.42
CA LEU A 83 -1.06 -9.62 -8.12
C LEU A 83 -2.34 -9.76 -8.94
N ASN A 84 -3.50 -9.68 -8.31
CA ASN A 84 -4.76 -9.36 -8.99
C ASN A 84 -4.96 -7.85 -8.95
N ILE A 85 -4.92 -7.22 -10.12
CA ILE A 85 -5.02 -5.76 -10.26
C ILE A 85 -6.24 -5.48 -11.11
N SER A 86 -7.23 -4.81 -10.53
CA SER A 86 -8.46 -4.42 -11.23
C SER A 86 -8.67 -2.92 -11.13
N GLU A 87 -9.00 -2.28 -12.25
CA GLU A 87 -9.49 -0.90 -12.21
C GLU A 87 -10.87 -0.87 -11.53
N ILE A 88 -11.09 0.13 -10.68
CA ILE A 88 -12.36 0.33 -9.99
C ILE A 88 -12.83 1.77 -10.17
N ASP A 89 -14.13 1.99 -10.08
CA ASP A 89 -14.69 3.35 -10.13
C ASP A 89 -14.49 4.13 -8.82
N ARG A 90 -14.75 5.44 -8.90
CA ARG A 90 -14.60 6.39 -7.80
C ARG A 90 -15.53 6.10 -6.63
N GLU A 91 -16.74 5.60 -6.89
CA GLU A 91 -17.73 5.34 -5.84
C GLU A 91 -17.30 4.14 -5.00
N ASN A 92 -16.93 3.04 -5.66
CA ASN A 92 -16.36 1.85 -5.02
C ASN A 92 -15.09 2.16 -4.22
N PHE A 93 -14.22 3.04 -4.74
CA PHE A 93 -13.05 3.49 -4.01
C PHE A 93 -13.42 4.25 -2.73
N LYS A 94 -14.32 5.23 -2.82
CA LYS A 94 -14.77 6.00 -1.65
C LYS A 94 -15.39 5.12 -0.58
N VAL A 95 -16.27 4.20 -0.97
CA VAL A 95 -16.90 3.26 -0.02
C VAL A 95 -15.84 2.42 0.70
N LYS A 96 -14.84 1.89 -0.01
CA LYS A 96 -13.77 1.10 0.61
C LYS A 96 -12.86 1.95 1.50
N LEU A 97 -12.53 3.17 1.08
CA LEU A 97 -11.67 4.07 1.84
C LEU A 97 -12.35 4.53 3.13
N GLU A 98 -13.63 4.89 3.08
CA GLU A 98 -14.41 5.23 4.28
C GLU A 98 -14.54 4.03 5.22
N LYS A 99 -14.72 2.82 4.67
CA LYS A 99 -14.70 1.59 5.47
C LYS A 99 -13.36 1.43 6.20
N PHE A 100 -12.23 1.56 5.50
CA PHE A 100 -10.90 1.47 6.14
C PHE A 100 -10.73 2.53 7.23
N ARG A 101 -11.13 3.78 6.96
CA ARG A 101 -11.06 4.87 7.94
C ARG A 101 -11.92 4.59 9.18
N PHE A 102 -13.11 4.04 8.99
CA PHE A 102 -14.00 3.64 10.09
C PHE A 102 -13.38 2.53 10.94
N GLU A 103 -12.84 1.47 10.32
CA GLU A 103 -12.19 0.35 11.02
C GLU A 103 -10.96 0.82 11.83
N VAL A 104 -10.21 1.78 11.30
CA VAL A 104 -9.10 2.41 12.04
C VAL A 104 -9.60 3.23 13.23
N LEU A 105 -10.67 4.02 13.05
CA LEU A 105 -11.26 4.80 14.15
C LEU A 105 -11.79 3.91 15.27
N GLU A 106 -12.49 2.83 14.93
CA GLU A 106 -12.99 1.84 15.89
C GLU A 106 -11.83 1.16 16.63
N SER A 107 -10.75 0.81 15.92
CA SER A 107 -9.56 0.23 16.55
C SER A 107 -8.91 1.17 17.56
N LYS A 108 -8.87 2.48 17.29
CA LYS A 108 -8.34 3.47 18.24
C LYS A 108 -9.11 3.55 19.55
N GLU A 109 -10.44 3.45 19.50
CA GLU A 109 -11.26 3.45 20.72
C GLU A 109 -10.94 2.25 21.63
N ILE A 110 -10.41 1.17 21.06
CA ILE A 110 -10.09 -0.08 21.76
C ILE A 110 -8.63 -0.11 22.23
N TYR A 111 -7.68 0.39 21.44
CA TYR A 111 -6.24 0.35 21.70
C TYR A 111 -5.70 1.75 22.04
N ASN A 112 -6.03 2.22 23.24
CA ASN A 112 -5.76 3.59 23.71
C ASN A 112 -4.28 3.87 24.10
N ASP A 113 -3.33 2.97 23.75
CA ASP A 113 -2.00 2.92 24.41
C ASP A 113 -0.78 2.86 23.46
N GLU A 114 -0.91 2.86 22.13
CA GLU A 114 0.25 2.86 21.22
C GLU A 114 0.09 3.88 20.09
N GLU A 115 1.14 4.71 19.89
CA GLU A 115 1.30 5.79 18.90
C GLU A 115 0.02 6.26 18.19
N GLU A 116 -0.57 7.37 18.67
CA GLU A 116 -1.72 8.01 18.04
C GLU A 116 -1.36 8.50 16.63
N PHE A 117 -1.59 7.67 15.62
CA PHE A 117 -1.50 8.15 14.24
C PHE A 117 -2.55 9.23 13.99
N ASP A 118 -2.15 10.46 13.66
CA ASP A 118 -3.11 11.53 13.39
C ASP A 118 -3.82 11.34 12.04
N LEU A 119 -5.03 10.82 12.08
CA LEU A 119 -5.90 10.65 10.91
C LEU A 119 -6.21 11.98 10.21
N SER A 120 -6.00 13.13 10.87
CA SER A 120 -6.17 14.44 10.24
C SER A 120 -5.13 14.72 9.16
N VAL A 121 -4.00 13.99 9.17
CA VAL A 121 -2.93 14.08 8.16
C VAL A 121 -3.32 13.32 6.87
N LEU A 122 -4.29 12.40 6.94
CA LEU A 122 -4.76 11.67 5.77
C LEU A 122 -5.58 12.56 4.85
N GLU A 123 -5.01 12.85 3.68
CA GLU A 123 -5.73 13.53 2.62
C GLU A 123 -6.60 12.52 1.86
N LEU A 124 -7.92 12.77 1.83
CA LEU A 124 -8.83 12.04 0.96
C LEU A 124 -8.72 12.60 -0.46
N PRO A 125 -8.25 11.82 -1.44
CA PRO A 125 -7.94 12.35 -2.75
C PRO A 125 -9.21 12.72 -3.52
N GLU A 126 -9.24 13.95 -4.01
CA GLU A 126 -10.25 14.43 -4.94
C GLU A 126 -9.78 14.27 -6.40
N ASN A 127 -10.72 14.37 -7.35
CA ASN A 127 -10.40 14.38 -8.79
C ASN A 127 -9.59 13.17 -9.29
N LEU A 128 -9.91 11.98 -8.78
CA LEU A 128 -9.24 10.72 -9.10
C LEU A 128 -9.27 10.36 -10.59
N TYR A 129 -8.10 10.18 -11.21
CA TYR A 129 -7.98 9.83 -12.63
C TYR A 129 -7.92 8.33 -12.88
N LYS A 130 -7.12 7.61 -12.08
CA LYS A 130 -7.01 6.16 -12.14
C LYS A 130 -7.09 5.59 -10.75
N ILE A 131 -7.78 4.47 -10.62
CA ILE A 131 -7.94 3.79 -9.34
C ILE A 131 -7.84 2.30 -9.55
N PHE A 132 -7.02 1.64 -8.75
CA PHE A 132 -6.81 0.21 -8.80
C PHE A 132 -7.07 -0.42 -7.44
N SER A 133 -7.77 -1.55 -7.44
CA SER A 133 -7.74 -2.49 -6.33
C SER A 133 -6.66 -3.52 -6.63
N ILE A 134 -5.82 -3.81 -5.63
CA ILE A 134 -4.72 -4.76 -5.72
C ILE A 134 -4.94 -5.83 -4.65
N LYS A 135 -4.85 -7.10 -5.04
CA LYS A 135 -4.83 -8.23 -4.11
C LYS A 135 -3.66 -9.13 -4.43
N GLU A 136 -3.12 -9.80 -3.43
CA GLU A 136 -2.07 -10.78 -3.59
C GLU A 136 -2.71 -12.16 -3.68
N THR A 137 -2.20 -12.99 -4.59
CA THR A 137 -2.79 -14.30 -4.86
C THR A 137 -1.75 -15.42 -4.84
N ILE A 138 -0.63 -15.26 -5.55
CA ILE A 138 0.45 -16.25 -5.61
C ILE A 138 1.58 -15.76 -4.70
N SER A 139 1.96 -16.58 -3.72
CA SER A 139 3.03 -16.28 -2.74
C SER A 139 2.81 -14.92 -2.06
N PRO A 140 1.68 -14.73 -1.33
CA PRO A 140 1.36 -13.47 -0.69
C PRO A 140 2.44 -13.06 0.32
N ARG A 141 2.55 -11.74 0.55
CA ARG A 141 3.47 -11.14 1.53
C ARG A 141 3.24 -11.58 2.97
N PHE A 142 2.11 -12.23 3.24
CA PHE A 142 1.73 -12.67 4.57
C PHE A 142 1.08 -14.05 4.47
N TYR A 143 1.53 -14.97 5.32
CA TYR A 143 1.12 -16.39 5.33
C TYR A 143 -0.37 -16.60 5.61
N ILE A 144 -0.96 -15.61 6.27
CA ILE A 144 -2.35 -15.57 6.64
C ILE A 144 -2.83 -14.21 6.13
N ASN A 145 -3.95 -14.20 5.40
CA ASN A 145 -4.85 -13.07 5.13
C ASN A 145 -4.83 -12.35 3.78
N THR A 146 -6.07 -11.93 3.46
CA THR A 146 -6.48 -11.13 2.32
C THR A 146 -5.87 -9.73 2.37
N TYR A 147 -4.72 -9.55 1.73
CA TYR A 147 -4.23 -8.23 1.37
C TYR A 147 -5.21 -7.54 0.42
N ASN A 148 -5.63 -6.33 0.78
CA ASN A 148 -6.39 -5.43 -0.10
C ASN A 148 -5.68 -4.08 -0.15
N GLY A 149 -4.99 -3.83 -1.27
CA GLY A 149 -4.45 -2.53 -1.61
C GLY A 149 -5.44 -1.72 -2.45
N LEU A 150 -5.52 -0.42 -2.20
CA LEU A 150 -6.12 0.56 -3.10
C LEU A 150 -5.04 1.54 -3.52
N LEU A 151 -4.92 1.75 -4.83
CA LEU A 151 -3.94 2.64 -5.43
C LEU A 151 -4.68 3.67 -6.25
N ALA A 152 -4.38 4.94 -6.05
CA ALA A 152 -5.11 6.03 -6.70
C ALA A 152 -4.15 7.11 -7.24
N GLU A 153 -4.56 7.72 -8.34
CA GLU A 153 -3.83 8.77 -9.05
C GLU A 153 -4.70 10.03 -9.16
N THR A 154 -4.12 11.18 -8.78
CA THR A 154 -4.68 12.53 -8.97
C THR A 154 -3.83 13.32 -9.97
N GLU A 155 -4.05 14.63 -10.11
CA GLU A 155 -3.19 15.50 -10.91
C GLU A 155 -1.78 15.63 -10.35
N SER A 156 -1.65 15.76 -9.03
CA SER A 156 -0.40 16.10 -8.36
C SER A 156 0.22 14.96 -7.56
N ALA A 157 -0.55 13.93 -7.21
CA ALA A 157 -0.10 12.89 -6.28
C ALA A 157 -0.62 11.48 -6.60
N TYR A 158 0.09 10.51 -6.05
CA TYR A 158 -0.28 9.11 -5.93
C TYR A 158 -0.60 8.77 -4.47
N TYR A 159 -1.56 7.87 -4.28
CA TYR A 159 -2.03 7.44 -2.98
C TYR A 159 -2.08 5.91 -2.94
N PHE A 160 -1.67 5.35 -1.81
CA PHE A 160 -1.78 3.94 -1.53
C PHE A 160 -2.40 3.72 -0.15
N TYR A 161 -3.33 2.79 -0.10
CA TYR A 161 -4.03 2.35 1.09
C TYR A 161 -3.95 0.84 1.15
N GLU A 162 -3.30 0.29 2.17
CA GLU A 162 -3.20 -1.14 2.38
C GLU A 162 -3.97 -1.53 3.63
N HIS A 163 -4.70 -2.63 3.51
CA HIS A 163 -5.33 -3.30 4.62
C HIS A 163 -4.98 -4.78 4.58
N GLN A 164 -4.42 -5.26 5.68
CA GLN A 164 -4.08 -6.64 5.97
C GLN A 164 -4.78 -7.08 7.27
N PHE A 165 -5.25 -8.33 7.31
CA PHE A 165 -5.77 -8.95 8.54
C PHE A 165 -4.77 -9.96 9.10
N GLU A 166 -4.88 -10.38 10.36
CA GLU A 166 -4.31 -11.65 10.87
C GLU A 166 -5.43 -12.58 11.41
N SER A 167 -6.05 -13.44 10.59
CA SER A 167 -7.08 -14.42 11.05
C SER A 167 -6.53 -15.62 11.81
#